data_AF-A0A8T7M6I7-F1
#
_entry.id   AF-A0A8T7M6I7-F1
#
_cell.length_a   1.000
_cell.length_b   1.000
_cell.length_c   1.000
_cell.angle_alpha   90.00
_cell.angle_beta   90.00
_cell.angle_gamma   90.00
#
_symmetry.space_group_name_H-M   'P 1'
#
loop_
_entity.id
_entity.type
_entity.pdbx_description
1 polymer ?
#
loop_
_entity_poly.entity_id
_entity_poly.type
_entity_poly.pdbx_seq_one_letter_code
_entity_poly.pdbx_strand_id
1 'polypeptide(L)'
;MLVRDPEKEEQVRAFFSTDLGQPTGEIVVEFVKRWSLEVTFEESRAHLGFETQRYWSDRASERSTPLLLGLYNLVALIGEKLYQAGKLKPAQSAWYRKEHLTFGDLLAGVRRGLWREFSFQTSPSYPEICLVTRAELERLAFAACY
;
A
#
# COMPACT_ATOMS: atom_id res chain seq x y z
N MET A 1 6.25 -16.17 27.85
CA MET A 1 6.37 -14.93 28.65
C MET A 1 4.99 -14.49 29.13
N LEU A 2 4.88 -14.00 30.37
CA LEU A 2 3.67 -13.36 30.88
C LEU A 2 3.92 -11.85 31.02
N VAL A 3 3.07 -11.02 30.39
CA VAL A 3 3.11 -9.56 30.53
C VAL A 3 1.98 -9.15 31.46
N ARG A 4 2.35 -8.39 32.49
CA ARG A 4 1.41 -7.77 33.43
C ARG A 4 1.62 -6.27 33.39
N ASP A 5 0.53 -5.56 33.25
CA ASP A 5 0.52 -4.12 33.44
C ASP A 5 0.69 -3.80 34.94
N PRO A 6 1.70 -2.99 35.32
CA PRO A 6 1.89 -2.57 36.71
C PRO A 6 0.69 -1.81 37.28
N GLU A 7 -0.06 -1.07 36.46
CA GLU A 7 -1.22 -0.28 36.89
C GLU A 7 -2.53 -1.10 36.93
N LYS A 8 -2.49 -2.33 36.39
CA LYS A 8 -3.61 -3.30 36.32
C LYS A 8 -4.82 -2.78 35.53
N GLU A 9 -4.62 -1.83 34.62
CA GLU A 9 -5.66 -1.37 33.71
C GLU A 9 -5.87 -2.39 32.58
N GLU A 10 -4.80 -3.07 32.18
CA GLU A 10 -4.80 -4.07 31.12
C GLU A 10 -4.84 -5.50 31.65
N GLN A 11 -5.56 -6.37 30.92
CA GLN A 11 -5.59 -7.80 31.23
C GLN A 11 -4.20 -8.42 31.03
N VAL A 12 -3.87 -9.38 31.89
CA VAL A 12 -2.63 -10.15 31.80
C VAL A 12 -2.59 -10.91 30.47
N ARG A 13 -1.50 -10.75 29.73
CA ARG A 13 -1.31 -11.40 28.42
C ARG A 13 -0.16 -12.40 28.46
N ALA A 14 -0.34 -13.52 27.76
CA ALA A 14 0.70 -14.53 27.59
C ALA A 14 1.15 -14.57 26.14
N PHE A 15 2.47 -14.49 25.94
CA PHE A 15 3.11 -14.65 24.63
C PHE A 15 3.93 -15.93 24.62
N PHE A 16 3.83 -16.68 23.53
CA PHE A 16 4.47 -17.99 23.37
C PHE A 16 5.42 -17.94 22.17
N SER A 17 6.55 -18.63 22.29
CA SER A 17 7.47 -18.87 21.18
C SER A 17 7.89 -20.33 21.18
N THR A 18 8.15 -20.87 19.99
CA THR A 18 8.74 -22.21 19.81
C THR A 18 10.25 -22.20 19.95
N ASP A 19 10.89 -21.03 19.85
CA ASP A 19 12.33 -20.88 20.08
C ASP A 19 12.59 -20.65 21.57
N LEU A 20 13.30 -21.60 22.18
CA LEU A 20 13.66 -21.57 23.60
C LEU A 20 14.81 -20.60 23.90
N GLY A 21 15.61 -20.22 22.90
CA GLY A 21 16.71 -19.25 23.03
C GLY A 21 16.27 -17.81 22.86
N GLN A 22 15.03 -17.57 22.43
CA GLN A 22 14.56 -16.23 22.05
C GLN A 22 14.45 -15.31 23.27
N PRO A 23 15.10 -14.12 23.24
CA PRO A 23 14.96 -13.13 24.30
C PRO A 23 13.51 -12.70 24.49
N THR A 24 13.14 -12.51 25.75
CA THR A 24 11.75 -12.24 26.14
C THR A 24 11.15 -10.98 25.48
N GLY A 25 11.95 -9.91 25.33
CA GLY A 25 11.52 -8.69 24.65
C GLY A 25 11.30 -8.88 23.15
N GLU A 26 12.07 -9.76 22.51
CA GLU A 26 11.96 -10.04 21.07
C GLU A 26 10.66 -10.75 20.72
N ILE A 27 10.16 -11.63 21.60
CA ILE A 27 8.86 -12.30 21.43
C ILE A 27 7.74 -11.26 21.27
N VAL A 28 7.77 -10.20 22.08
CA VAL A 28 6.77 -9.12 22.00
C VAL A 28 6.94 -8.31 20.72
N VAL A 29 8.17 -7.96 20.36
CA VAL A 29 8.47 -7.23 19.12
C VAL A 29 7.98 -8.01 17.90
N GLU A 30 8.23 -9.32 17.84
CA GLU A 30 7.75 -10.17 16.76
C GLU A 30 6.23 -10.30 16.73
N PHE A 31 5.59 -10.43 17.89
CA PHE A 31 4.13 -10.42 17.96
C PHE A 31 3.54 -9.12 17.38
N VAL A 32 4.15 -7.97 17.70
CA VAL A 32 3.70 -6.66 17.19
C VAL A 32 3.86 -6.55 15.67
N LYS A 33 4.88 -7.17 15.07
CA LYS A 33 5.05 -7.18 13.60
C LYS A 33 3.85 -7.78 12.85
N ARG A 34 3.03 -8.60 13.51
CA ARG A 34 1.77 -9.11 12.96
C ARG A 34 0.80 -8.00 12.54
N TRP A 35 0.81 -6.86 13.23
CA TRP A 35 -0.09 -5.74 12.95
C TRP A 35 0.04 -5.23 11.51
N SER A 36 1.23 -5.34 10.91
CA SER A 36 1.47 -4.98 9.51
C SER A 36 0.60 -5.78 8.52
N LEU A 37 0.18 -7.00 8.88
CA LEU A 37 -0.78 -7.78 8.08
C LEU A 37 -2.18 -7.16 8.13
N GLU A 38 -2.62 -6.70 9.29
CA GLU A 38 -3.92 -6.05 9.44
C GLU A 38 -3.99 -4.75 8.62
N VAL A 39 -2.91 -3.95 8.66
CA VAL A 39 -2.76 -2.77 7.79
C VAL A 39 -2.79 -3.14 6.32
N THR A 40 -2.10 -4.22 5.92
CA THR A 40 -2.11 -4.69 4.53
C THR A 40 -3.51 -5.07 4.07
N PHE A 41 -4.29 -5.76 4.92
CA PHE A 41 -5.68 -6.10 4.60
C PHE A 41 -6.59 -4.87 4.54
N GLU A 42 -6.43 -3.92 5.46
CA GLU A 42 -7.18 -2.66 5.43
C GLU A 42 -6.91 -1.87 4.15
N GLU A 43 -5.64 -1.63 3.82
CA GLU A 43 -5.21 -0.90 2.63
C GLU A 43 -5.61 -1.63 1.33
N SER A 44 -5.53 -2.96 1.31
CA SER A 44 -5.97 -3.77 0.16
C SER A 44 -7.48 -3.63 -0.07
N ARG A 45 -8.27 -3.55 0.99
CA ARG A 45 -9.72 -3.31 0.88
C ARG A 45 -10.03 -1.90 0.42
N ALA A 46 -9.37 -0.91 1.01
CA ALA A 46 -9.58 0.50 0.70
C ALA A 46 -9.20 0.85 -0.74
N HIS A 47 -8.12 0.27 -1.27
CA HIS A 47 -7.51 0.73 -2.52
C HIS A 47 -7.53 -0.26 -3.67
N LEU A 48 -7.60 -1.57 -3.38
CA LEU A 48 -7.56 -2.63 -4.40
C LEU A 48 -8.90 -3.35 -4.55
N GLY A 49 -9.90 -2.98 -3.77
CA GLY A 49 -11.25 -3.53 -3.85
C GLY A 49 -11.37 -4.96 -3.32
N PHE A 50 -10.46 -5.36 -2.41
CA PHE A 50 -10.34 -6.73 -1.89
C PHE A 50 -11.65 -7.33 -1.34
N GLU A 51 -12.47 -6.56 -0.64
CA GLU A 51 -13.79 -7.01 -0.13
C GLU A 51 -14.98 -6.59 -1.01
N THR A 52 -14.77 -5.71 -1.99
CA THR A 52 -15.84 -5.21 -2.87
C THR A 52 -16.13 -6.13 -4.07
N GLN A 53 -15.38 -7.23 -4.22
CA GLN A 53 -15.57 -8.16 -5.33
C GLN A 53 -16.81 -9.04 -5.11
N ARG A 54 -17.83 -8.85 -5.95
CA ARG A 54 -19.06 -9.67 -5.97
C ARG A 54 -18.83 -10.98 -6.72
N TYR A 55 -18.06 -11.88 -6.15
CA TYR A 55 -17.90 -13.22 -6.70
C TYR A 55 -19.04 -14.15 -6.26
N TRP A 56 -19.55 -14.95 -7.20
CA TRP A 56 -20.63 -15.91 -6.98
C TRP A 56 -20.13 -17.36 -6.82
N SER A 57 -18.82 -17.55 -6.66
CA SER A 57 -18.20 -18.88 -6.54
C SER A 57 -16.93 -18.81 -5.69
N ASP A 58 -16.77 -19.77 -4.78
CA ASP A 58 -15.59 -19.90 -3.91
C ASP A 58 -14.27 -19.95 -4.69
N ARG A 59 -14.27 -20.61 -5.86
CA ARG A 59 -13.10 -20.69 -6.75
C ARG A 59 -12.63 -19.33 -7.29
N ALA A 60 -13.53 -18.35 -7.42
CA ALA A 60 -13.16 -17.02 -7.87
C ALA A 60 -12.50 -16.22 -6.72
N SER A 61 -12.98 -16.41 -5.49
CA SER A 61 -12.37 -15.85 -4.28
C SER A 61 -10.98 -16.41 -4.02
N GLU A 62 -10.79 -17.73 -4.18
CA GLU A 62 -9.50 -18.42 -4.02
C GLU A 62 -8.40 -17.91 -4.98
N ARG A 63 -8.80 -17.46 -6.18
CA ARG A 63 -7.85 -16.97 -7.20
C ARG A 63 -7.55 -15.48 -7.08
N SER A 64 -8.58 -14.70 -6.76
CA SER A 64 -8.49 -13.23 -6.81
C SER A 64 -7.79 -12.67 -5.58
N THR A 65 -8.02 -13.29 -4.41
CA THR A 65 -7.38 -12.94 -3.13
C THR A 65 -5.84 -12.94 -3.22
N PRO A 66 -5.17 -14.04 -3.61
CA PRO A 66 -3.71 -14.06 -3.70
C PRO A 66 -3.18 -13.12 -4.78
N LEU A 67 -3.94 -12.90 -5.87
CA LEU A 67 -3.56 -11.97 -6.92
C LEU A 67 -3.55 -10.51 -6.43
N LEU A 68 -4.58 -10.10 -5.68
CA LEU A 68 -4.67 -8.76 -5.12
C LEU A 68 -3.60 -8.51 -4.05
N LEU A 69 -3.31 -9.50 -3.20
CA LEU A 69 -2.21 -9.41 -2.24
C LEU A 69 -0.84 -9.39 -2.94
N GLY A 70 -0.68 -10.14 -4.04
CA GLY A 70 0.49 -10.05 -4.90
C GLY A 70 0.66 -8.65 -5.51
N LEU A 71 -0.43 -8.05 -6.00
CA LEU A 71 -0.45 -6.68 -6.53
C LEU A 71 -0.10 -5.65 -5.45
N TYR A 72 -0.63 -5.80 -4.23
CA TYR A 72 -0.26 -4.97 -3.09
C TYR A 72 1.26 -4.96 -2.88
N ASN A 73 1.87 -6.14 -2.80
CA ASN A 73 3.32 -6.27 -2.62
C ASN A 73 4.11 -5.64 -3.77
N LEU A 74 3.67 -5.85 -5.01
CA LEU A 74 4.33 -5.27 -6.18
C LEU A 74 4.27 -3.73 -6.16
N VAL A 75 3.11 -3.16 -5.83
CA VAL A 75 2.95 -1.70 -5.66
C VAL A 75 3.82 -1.18 -4.53
N ALA A 76 3.88 -1.87 -3.39
CA ALA A 76 4.71 -1.48 -2.25
C ALA A 76 6.20 -1.46 -2.63
N LEU A 77 6.72 -2.51 -3.28
CA LEU A 77 8.12 -2.60 -3.68
C LEU A 77 8.50 -1.56 -4.74
N ILE A 78 7.65 -1.35 -5.76
CA ILE A 78 7.91 -0.32 -6.78
C ILE A 78 7.84 1.07 -6.14
N GLY A 79 6.84 1.32 -5.29
CA GLY A 79 6.68 2.55 -4.56
C GLY A 79 7.89 2.87 -3.68
N GLU A 80 8.41 1.88 -2.95
CA GLU A 80 9.63 2.04 -2.15
C GLU A 80 10.82 2.46 -3.02
N LYS A 81 11.01 1.82 -4.19
CA LYS A 81 12.07 2.20 -5.14
C LYS A 81 11.90 3.62 -5.67
N LEU A 82 10.67 4.04 -5.95
CA LEU A 82 10.37 5.40 -6.38
C LEU A 82 10.64 6.42 -5.27
N TYR A 83 10.35 6.07 -4.01
CA TYR A 83 10.65 6.90 -2.86
C TYR A 83 12.15 7.05 -2.62
N GLN A 84 12.90 5.94 -2.63
CA GLN A 84 14.37 5.95 -2.53
C GLN A 84 15.02 6.78 -3.64
N ALA A 85 14.43 6.82 -4.84
CA ALA A 85 14.88 7.66 -5.95
C ALA A 85 14.45 9.14 -5.85
N GLY A 86 13.78 9.56 -4.77
CA GLY A 86 13.29 10.93 -4.57
C GLY A 86 12.13 11.32 -5.49
N LYS A 87 11.47 10.35 -6.13
CA LYS A 87 10.37 10.57 -7.09
C LYS A 87 8.99 10.57 -6.46
N LEU A 88 8.89 10.22 -5.17
CA LEU A 88 7.66 10.22 -4.39
C LEU A 88 7.76 11.17 -3.20
N LYS A 89 6.65 11.84 -2.91
CA LYS A 89 6.46 12.66 -1.71
C LYS A 89 5.13 12.27 -1.06
N PRO A 90 5.03 12.26 0.27
CA PRO A 90 3.75 12.01 0.94
C PRO A 90 2.72 13.04 0.52
N ALA A 91 1.50 12.60 0.16
CA ALA A 91 0.41 13.52 -0.09
C ALA A 91 0.13 14.35 1.17
N GLN A 92 -0.08 15.65 0.97
CA GLN A 92 -0.39 16.58 2.05
C GLN A 92 -1.83 17.05 1.89
N SER A 93 -2.58 17.09 2.99
CA SER A 93 -3.87 17.77 3.03
C SER A 93 -3.73 19.12 3.73
N ALA A 94 -4.69 20.03 3.52
CA ALA A 94 -4.65 21.36 4.12
C ALA A 94 -4.76 21.33 5.66
N TRP A 95 -5.37 20.27 6.22
CA TRP A 95 -5.65 20.13 7.65
C TRP A 95 -4.74 19.13 8.36
N TYR A 96 -3.89 18.38 7.64
CA TYR A 96 -3.02 17.37 8.23
C TYR A 96 -1.69 17.28 7.48
N ARG A 97 -0.61 17.48 8.23
CA ARG A 97 0.75 17.31 7.73
C ARG A 97 1.18 15.86 7.92
N LYS A 98 1.40 15.18 6.81
CA LYS A 98 1.75 13.77 6.78
C LYS A 98 3.26 13.59 6.63
N GLU A 99 3.90 12.93 7.59
CA GLU A 99 5.36 12.73 7.59
C GLU A 99 5.78 11.42 6.91
N HIS A 100 4.94 10.38 6.98
CA HIS A 100 5.22 9.05 6.45
C HIS A 100 4.37 8.75 5.21
N LEU A 101 4.91 7.96 4.28
CA LEU A 101 4.15 7.46 3.14
C LEU A 101 3.15 6.38 3.58
N THR A 102 1.94 6.40 3.03
CA THR A 102 1.01 5.27 3.11
C THR A 102 0.97 4.49 1.80
N PHE A 103 0.37 3.30 1.81
CA PHE A 103 0.18 2.51 0.60
C PHE A 103 -0.60 3.28 -0.48
N GLY A 104 -1.62 4.05 -0.11
CA GLY A 104 -2.30 4.97 -1.03
C GLY A 104 -1.35 5.93 -1.78
N ASP A 105 -0.34 6.50 -1.10
CA ASP A 105 0.66 7.37 -1.77
C ASP A 105 1.52 6.58 -2.76
N LEU A 106 1.92 5.36 -2.39
CA LEU A 106 2.69 4.48 -3.25
C LEU A 106 1.89 4.11 -4.49
N LEU A 107 0.62 3.73 -4.31
CA LEU A 107 -0.29 3.37 -5.40
C LEU A 107 -0.49 4.53 -6.37
N ALA A 108 -0.75 5.73 -5.86
CA ALA A 108 -0.88 6.94 -6.68
C ALA A 108 0.41 7.23 -7.46
N GLY A 109 1.56 7.08 -6.80
CA GLY A 109 2.88 7.23 -7.42
C GLY A 109 3.14 6.25 -8.57
N VAL A 110 2.86 4.97 -8.34
CA VAL A 110 3.03 3.91 -9.32
C VAL A 110 2.08 4.11 -10.51
N ARG A 111 0.80 4.43 -10.25
CA ARG A 111 -0.17 4.76 -11.32
C ARG A 111 0.29 5.93 -12.18
N ARG A 112 0.75 7.02 -11.55
CA ARG A 112 1.29 8.19 -12.27
C ARG A 112 2.50 7.83 -13.12
N GLY A 113 3.39 6.97 -12.62
CA GLY A 113 4.55 6.48 -13.38
C GLY A 113 4.13 5.73 -14.64
N LEU A 114 3.22 4.76 -14.50
CA LEU A 114 2.71 3.95 -15.60
C LEU A 114 1.96 4.79 -16.63
N TRP A 115 1.04 5.66 -16.20
CA TRP A 115 0.25 6.48 -17.12
C TRP A 115 1.09 7.44 -17.94
N ARG A 116 2.16 7.98 -17.34
CA ARG A 116 3.11 8.81 -18.08
C ARG A 116 3.72 8.04 -19.25
N GLU A 117 4.09 6.78 -19.06
CA GLU A 117 4.66 5.96 -20.13
C GLU A 117 3.64 5.57 -21.20
N PHE A 118 2.38 5.31 -20.81
CA PHE A 118 1.31 4.98 -21.77
C PHE A 118 0.83 6.18 -22.59
N SER A 119 0.68 7.37 -21.99
CA SER A 119 0.19 8.56 -22.71
C SER A 119 1.20 9.13 -23.72
N PHE A 120 2.48 8.81 -23.59
CA PHE A 120 3.52 9.27 -24.52
C PHE A 120 3.80 8.29 -25.68
N GLN A 121 3.02 7.21 -25.83
CA GLN A 121 3.05 6.36 -27.02
C GLN A 121 2.24 6.94 -28.18
N THR A 122 2.41 8.23 -28.48
CA THR A 122 1.91 8.79 -29.74
C THR A 122 2.84 8.31 -30.86
N SER A 123 2.25 7.74 -31.91
CA SER A 123 2.99 7.27 -33.09
C SER A 123 3.94 8.37 -33.57
N PRO A 124 5.24 8.07 -33.83
CA PRO A 124 6.20 9.06 -34.33
C PRO A 124 5.81 9.67 -35.68
N SER A 125 4.78 9.15 -36.35
CA SER A 125 4.29 9.62 -37.65
C SER A 125 3.42 10.88 -37.60
N TYR A 126 2.88 11.31 -36.45
CA TYR A 126 2.02 12.50 -36.36
C TYR A 126 2.25 13.31 -35.07
N PRO A 127 3.31 14.14 -35.00
CA PRO A 127 3.63 14.94 -33.81
C PRO A 127 2.65 16.10 -33.54
N GLU A 128 1.75 16.44 -34.48
CA GLU A 128 0.88 17.62 -34.38
C GLU A 128 -0.46 17.38 -33.67
N ILE A 129 -0.83 16.13 -33.37
CA ILE A 129 -2.12 15.84 -32.71
C ILE A 129 -1.90 15.74 -31.20
N CYS A 130 -1.70 16.89 -30.55
CA CYS A 130 -1.72 16.99 -29.09
C CYS A 130 -3.14 17.37 -28.64
N LEU A 131 -4.04 16.37 -28.55
CA LEU A 131 -5.44 16.58 -28.15
C LEU A 131 -5.61 17.07 -26.70
N VAL A 132 -4.60 16.86 -25.86
CA VAL A 132 -4.58 17.24 -24.44
C VAL A 132 -3.19 17.75 -24.12
N THR A 133 -3.08 18.95 -23.55
CA THR A 133 -1.77 19.49 -23.17
C THR A 133 -1.17 18.66 -22.02
N ARG A 134 0.16 18.61 -21.93
CA ARG A 134 0.85 17.87 -20.87
C ARG A 134 0.41 18.29 -19.46
N ALA A 135 0.13 19.58 -19.26
CA ALA A 135 -0.34 20.10 -17.98
C ALA A 135 -1.76 19.63 -17.62
N GLU A 136 -2.66 19.55 -18.60
CA GLU A 136 -4.01 19.01 -18.41
C GLU A 136 -3.98 17.51 -18.15
N LEU A 137 -3.15 16.78 -18.89
CA LEU A 137 -2.94 15.35 -18.67
C LEU A 137 -2.36 15.07 -17.27
N GLU A 138 -1.40 15.88 -16.81
CA GLU A 138 -0.83 15.76 -15.47
C GLU A 138 -1.88 16.07 -14.38
N ARG A 139 -2.80 17.02 -14.61
CA ARG A 139 -3.91 17.32 -13.69
C ARG A 139 -4.94 16.21 -13.64
N LEU A 140 -5.33 15.66 -14.80
CA LEU A 140 -6.26 14.53 -14.88
C LEU A 140 -5.63 13.27 -14.27
N ALA A 141 -4.35 13.03 -14.55
CA ALA A 141 -3.59 11.93 -13.95
C ALA A 141 -3.53 12.07 -12.43
N PHE A 142 -3.28 13.27 -11.92
CA PHE A 142 -3.30 13.54 -10.47
C PHE A 142 -4.68 13.27 -9.88
N ALA A 143 -5.75 13.77 -10.50
CA ALA A 143 -7.13 13.62 -10.01
C ALA A 143 -7.68 12.19 -10.05
N ALA A 144 -7.12 11.31 -10.88
CA ALA A 144 -7.53 9.90 -10.93
C ALA A 144 -6.55 8.97 -10.18
N CYS A 145 -5.40 9.47 -9.74
CA CYS A 145 -4.46 8.73 -8.90
C CYS A 145 -4.70 8.95 -7.39
N TYR A 146 -5.18 10.14 -7.00
CA TYR A 146 -5.47 10.56 -5.62
C TYR A 146 -6.96 10.79 -5.42
#